data_AF-Q9AW40-F1
#
_entry.id   AF-Q9AW40-F1
#
_cell.length_a   1.000
_cell.length_b   1.000
_cell.length_c   1.000
_cell.angle_alpha   90.00
_cell.angle_beta   90.00
_cell.angle_gamma   90.00
#
_symmetry.space_group_name_H-M   'P 1'
#
loop_
_entity.id
_entity.type
_entity.pdbx_description
1 polymer ?
#
loop_
_entity_poly.entity_id
_entity_poly.type
_entity_poly.pdbx_seq_one_letter_code
_entity_poly.pdbx_strand_id
1 'polypeptide(L)'
;MRFDSFNLLNEELEKMKHKKKRIIPNPNSYFINIICKNCKNKNIIFSHSQTKIVCKNCALNLCYPTGGKARLIKGCKFSRF
;
A
#
# COMPACT_ATOMS: atom_id res chain seq x y z
N MET A 1 29.76 -26.57 -9.98
CA MET A 1 28.82 -26.19 -11.06
C MET A 1 27.41 -26.64 -10.68
N ARG A 2 26.56 -25.69 -10.28
CA ARG A 2 25.13 -25.69 -10.62
C ARG A 2 24.83 -24.26 -11.01
N PHE A 3 25.23 -23.93 -12.24
CA PHE A 3 24.62 -22.82 -12.95
C PHE A 3 23.21 -23.31 -13.26
N ASP A 4 22.28 -23.07 -12.34
CA ASP A 4 20.86 -23.13 -12.66
C ASP A 4 20.54 -21.85 -13.45
N SER A 5 21.08 -21.80 -14.66
CA SER A 5 20.65 -20.87 -15.69
C SER A 5 19.19 -21.16 -16.01
N PHE A 6 18.41 -20.07 -16.00
CA PHE A 6 17.06 -19.93 -16.53
C PHE A 6 15.88 -20.43 -15.67
N ASN A 7 15.58 -19.68 -14.61
CA ASN A 7 14.20 -19.24 -14.40
C ASN A 7 14.19 -17.87 -13.72
N LEU A 8 14.58 -16.84 -14.47
CA LEU A 8 14.49 -15.43 -14.04
C LEU A 8 13.03 -14.90 -14.05
N LEU A 9 12.04 -15.75 -14.34
CA LEU A 9 10.70 -15.35 -14.80
C LEU A 9 9.54 -15.70 -13.86
N ASN A 10 9.78 -16.46 -12.78
CA ASN A 10 8.68 -16.78 -11.86
C ASN A 10 8.46 -15.64 -10.85
N GLU A 11 7.82 -14.55 -11.32
CA GLU A 11 7.39 -13.42 -10.48
C GLU A 11 6.62 -13.88 -9.23
N GLU A 12 5.87 -14.97 -9.36
CA GLU A 12 5.07 -15.55 -8.27
C GLU A 12 5.96 -16.02 -7.11
N LEU A 13 7.08 -16.67 -7.40
CA LEU A 13 8.04 -17.12 -6.39
C LEU A 13 8.70 -15.93 -5.68
N GLU A 14 8.96 -14.84 -6.41
CA GLU A 14 9.51 -13.62 -5.82
C GLU A 14 8.51 -12.88 -4.92
N LYS A 15 7.22 -12.88 -5.30
CA LYS A 15 6.13 -12.29 -4.50
C LYS A 15 5.93 -13.02 -3.18
N MET A 16 6.11 -14.34 -3.16
CA MET A 16 6.01 -15.17 -1.95
C MET A 16 7.20 -15.00 -0.99
N LYS A 17 8.41 -14.70 -1.50
CA LYS A 17 9.58 -14.46 -0.67
C LYS A 17 9.40 -13.22 0.22
N HIS A 18 9.97 -13.28 1.42
CA HIS A 18 10.07 -12.11 2.31
C HIS A 18 10.80 -10.96 1.61
N LYS A 19 10.36 -9.71 1.81
CA LYS A 19 10.87 -8.51 1.14
C LYS A 19 12.40 -8.34 1.13
N LYS A 20 13.10 -8.79 2.18
CA LYS A 20 14.58 -8.75 2.28
C LYS A 20 15.31 -9.92 1.60
N LYS A 21 14.60 -11.00 1.25
CA LYS A 21 15.13 -12.23 0.64
C LYS A 21 14.81 -12.33 -0.86
N ARG A 22 14.25 -11.28 -1.45
CA ARG A 22 14.06 -11.17 -2.90
C ARG A 22 15.41 -10.96 -3.59
N ILE A 23 15.48 -11.26 -4.89
CA ILE A 23 16.69 -11.02 -5.68
C ILE A 23 17.03 -9.52 -5.62
N ILE A 24 16.00 -8.68 -5.79
CA ILE A 24 16.08 -7.24 -5.60
C ILE A 24 15.21 -6.85 -4.39
N PRO A 25 15.79 -6.30 -3.31
CA PRO A 25 15.02 -5.91 -2.14
C PRO A 25 14.19 -4.65 -2.45
N ASN A 26 12.87 -4.78 -2.33
CA ASN A 26 11.93 -3.66 -2.49
C ASN A 26 10.84 -3.68 -1.40
N PRO A 27 10.33 -2.51 -0.99
CA PRO A 27 9.28 -2.44 0.02
C PRO A 27 7.93 -2.94 -0.52
N ASN A 28 7.09 -3.49 0.37
CA ASN A 28 5.70 -3.85 0.06
C ASN A 28 4.71 -2.69 0.30
N SER A 29 5.20 -1.56 0.82
CA SER A 29 4.42 -0.36 1.13
C SER A 29 4.35 0.56 -0.09
N TYR A 30 3.28 1.35 -0.18
CA TYR A 30 2.99 2.23 -1.31
C TYR A 30 2.13 3.42 -0.87
N PHE A 31 2.13 4.49 -1.65
CA PHE A 31 1.19 5.59 -1.48
C PHE A 31 -0.12 5.29 -2.20
N ILE A 32 -1.21 5.74 -1.61
CA ILE A 32 -2.57 5.50 -2.09
C ILE A 32 -3.27 6.85 -2.20
N ASN A 33 -3.95 7.04 -3.32
CA ASN A 33 -4.88 8.13 -3.51
C ASN A 33 -6.26 7.73 -2.98
N ILE A 34 -6.75 8.44 -1.99
CA ILE A 34 -8.08 8.21 -1.41
C ILE A 34 -9.00 9.38 -1.76
N ILE A 35 -10.13 9.06 -2.37
CA ILE A 35 -11.20 9.99 -2.67
C ILE A 35 -12.21 9.89 -1.52
N CYS A 36 -12.40 11.01 -0.82
CA CYS A 36 -13.36 11.10 0.27
C CYS A 36 -14.80 10.96 -0.25
N LYS A 37 -15.64 10.24 0.50
CA LYS A 37 -17.07 10.09 0.15
C LYS A 37 -17.84 11.41 0.17
N ASN A 38 -17.51 12.32 1.11
CA ASN A 38 -18.30 13.53 1.34
C ASN A 38 -17.90 14.69 0.42
N CYS A 39 -16.61 15.04 0.37
CA CYS A 39 -16.12 16.20 -0.38
C CYS A 39 -15.55 15.86 -1.76
N LYS A 40 -15.44 14.57 -2.11
CA LYS A 40 -14.82 14.08 -3.36
C LYS A 40 -13.37 14.55 -3.60
N ASN A 41 -12.75 15.21 -2.63
CA ASN A 41 -11.35 15.62 -2.70
C ASN A 41 -10.42 14.41 -2.56
N LYS A 42 -9.34 14.46 -3.33
CA LYS A 42 -8.28 13.44 -3.38
C LYS A 42 -7.23 13.75 -2.32
N ASN A 43 -6.95 12.79 -1.45
CA ASN A 43 -5.89 12.89 -0.45
C ASN A 43 -4.88 11.75 -0.67
N ILE A 44 -3.60 12.05 -0.44
CA ILE A 44 -2.50 11.09 -0.55
C ILE A 44 -2.22 10.52 0.83
N ILE A 45 -2.20 9.19 0.94
CA ILE A 45 -2.06 8.46 2.20
C ILE A 45 -1.03 7.35 2.03
N PHE A 46 -0.23 7.09 3.06
CA PHE A 46 0.67 5.94 3.10
C PHE A 46 -0.07 4.65 3.48
N SER A 47 0.21 3.54 2.79
CA SER A 47 -0.54 2.28 2.98
C SER A 47 -0.44 1.68 4.38
N HIS A 48 0.64 1.93 5.12
CA HIS A 48 0.85 1.49 6.50
C HIS A 48 0.92 2.70 7.46
N SER A 49 -0.01 3.65 7.31
CA SER A 49 -0.06 4.85 8.15
C SER A 49 -0.17 4.50 9.64
N GLN A 50 0.70 5.10 10.46
CA GLN A 50 0.70 4.98 11.91
C GLN A 50 -0.19 6.03 12.59
N THR A 51 -0.52 7.11 11.90
CA THR A 51 -1.42 8.15 12.41
C THR A 51 -2.82 8.00 11.81
N LYS A 52 -3.81 8.52 12.55
CA LYS A 52 -5.16 8.72 12.05
C LYS A 52 -5.13 9.85 11.03
N ILE A 53 -5.61 9.58 9.82
CA ILE A 53 -5.57 10.56 8.73
C ILE A 53 -6.97 11.13 8.53
N VAL A 54 -7.00 12.46 8.43
CA VAL A 54 -8.21 13.25 8.27
C VAL A 54 -8.18 13.94 6.90
N CYS A 55 -9.33 14.03 6.25
CA CYS A 55 -9.46 14.77 5.00
C CYS A 55 -9.30 16.27 5.25
N LYS A 56 -8.45 16.94 4.46
CA LYS A 56 -8.15 18.38 4.61
C LYS A 56 -9.38 19.29 4.52
N ASN A 57 -10.39 18.90 3.74
CA ASN A 57 -11.55 19.77 3.45
C ASN A 57 -12.79 19.56 4.34
N CYS A 58 -13.08 18.32 4.74
CA CYS A 58 -14.32 17.99 5.48
C CYS A 58 -14.06 17.52 6.91
N ALA A 59 -12.80 17.52 7.35
CA ALA A 59 -12.37 17.01 8.66
C ALA A 59 -12.84 15.57 8.98
N LEU A 60 -13.30 14.82 7.98
CA LEU A 60 -13.69 13.43 8.13
C LEU A 60 -12.45 12.56 8.21
N ASN A 61 -12.46 11.61 9.13
CA ASN A 61 -11.45 10.56 9.21
C ASN A 61 -11.48 9.74 7.90
N LEU A 62 -10.32 9.40 7.34
CA LEU A 62 -10.19 8.60 6.11
C LEU A 62 -9.69 7.19 6.43
N CYS A 63 -8.76 7.07 7.37
CA CYS A 63 -8.26 5.79 7.83
C CYS A 63 -7.88 5.80 9.31
N TYR A 64 -7.89 4.61 9.90
CA TYR A 64 -7.37 4.33 11.23
C TYR A 64 -6.05 3.55 11.12
N PRO A 65 -5.06 3.87 11.96
CA PRO A 65 -3.82 3.12 12.00
C PRO A 65 -4.06 1.71 12.54
N THR A 66 -3.28 0.75 12.05
CA THR A 66 -3.22 -0.62 12.56
C THR A 66 -1.75 -1.05 12.61
N GLY A 67 -1.46 -2.25 13.13
CA GLY A 67 -0.09 -2.80 13.07
C GLY A 67 0.41 -3.13 11.66
N GLY A 68 -0.47 -3.12 10.66
CA GLY A 68 -0.13 -3.44 9.26
C GLY A 68 -0.66 -2.36 8.32
N LYS A 69 -1.47 -2.78 7.34
CA LYS A 69 -2.11 -1.84 6.43
C LYS A 69 -3.16 -1.01 7.16
N ALA A 70 -3.17 0.30 6.91
CA ALA A 70 -4.14 1.21 7.51
C ALA A 70 -5.58 0.79 7.13
N ARG A 71 -6.48 0.85 8.10
CA ARG A 71 -7.89 0.49 7.92
C ARG A 71 -8.65 1.69 7.35
N LEU A 72 -9.07 1.61 6.09
CA LEU A 72 -9.85 2.65 5.43
C LEU A 72 -11.30 2.67 5.91
N ILE A 73 -11.93 3.83 5.92
CA ILE A 73 -13.36 3.96 6.24
C ILE A 73 -14.22 3.48 5.07
N LYS A 74 -15.29 2.76 5.39
CA LYS A 74 -16.25 2.23 4.39
C LYS A 74 -16.76 3.34 3.48
N GLY A 75 -16.74 3.08 2.18
CA GLY A 75 -17.26 4.01 1.15
C GLY A 75 -16.26 5.03 0.61
N CYS A 76 -15.01 5.04 1.08
CA CYS A 76 -13.94 5.80 0.43
C CYS A 76 -13.42 5.02 -0.80
N LYS A 77 -13.30 5.67 -1.95
CA LYS A 77 -12.67 5.07 -3.15
C LYS A 77 -11.16 5.25 -3.05
N PHE A 78 -10.39 4.28 -3.51
CA PHE A 78 -8.94 4.40 -3.53
C PHE A 78 -8.33 3.90 -4.85
N SER A 79 -7.21 4.50 -5.21
CA SER A 79 -6.40 4.17 -6.38
C SER A 79 -4.94 4.15 -5.95
N ARG A 80 -4.15 3.19 -6.47
CA ARG A 80 -2.70 3.18 -6.28
C ARG A 80 -2.09 4.25 -7.19
N PHE A 81 -1.01 4.87 -6.73
CA PHE A 81 -0.18 5.70 -7.60
C PHE A 81 0.47 4.86 -8.70
#